data_AF-A0A0G0VVU9-F1
#
_entry.id   AF-A0A0G0VVU9-F1
#
_cell.length_a   1.000
_cell.length_b   1.000
_cell.length_c   1.000
_cell.angle_alpha   90.00
_cell.angle_beta   90.00
_cell.angle_gamma   90.00
#
_symmetry.space_group_name_H-M   'P 1'
#
loop_
_entity.id
_entity.type
_entity.pdbx_description
1 polymer ?
#
loop_
_entity_poly.entity_id
_entity_poly.type
_entity_poly.pdbx_seq_one_letter_code
_entity_poly.pdbx_strand_id
1 'polypeptide(L)'
;MLRNHQWLENQLDLLLKKYFGDISITTPIEIQFGREAKYRFGSIKLYRNKKQETRNRKQKFRVSGLKFKVSSLVRKQPQKSIITITSMFAKQDVPVKVVAYTIAHELCHYAHGFSSTNRRLFKFPHHGGIVNAELQKRGANDLITAYKKWLKTYRQTVLKGKISV
;
A
#
# COMPACT_ATOMS: atom_id res chain seq x y z
N MET A 1 -9.39 19.85 -11.38
CA MET A 1 -9.01 19.77 -9.94
C MET A 1 -7.64 19.12 -9.80
N LEU A 2 -6.74 19.70 -9.01
CA LEU A 2 -5.41 19.14 -8.78
C LEU A 2 -5.50 17.89 -7.89
N ARG A 3 -4.91 16.77 -8.32
CA ARG A 3 -4.82 15.55 -7.50
C ARG A 3 -3.63 15.65 -6.54
N ASN A 4 -3.85 16.35 -5.44
CA ASN A 4 -2.86 16.52 -4.37
C ASN A 4 -2.92 15.36 -3.36
N HIS A 5 -2.13 15.45 -2.29
CA HIS A 5 -2.10 14.43 -1.24
C HIS A 5 -3.47 14.23 -0.58
N GLN A 6 -4.17 15.32 -0.24
CA GLN A 6 -5.51 15.26 0.35
C GLN A 6 -6.50 14.51 -0.55
N TRP A 7 -6.46 14.74 -1.87
CA TRP A 7 -7.30 14.01 -2.81
C TRP A 7 -7.02 12.51 -2.76
N LEU A 8 -5.75 12.11 -2.62
CA LEU A 8 -5.33 10.72 -2.56
C LEU A 8 -5.79 10.03 -1.26
N GLU A 9 -5.70 10.73 -0.11
CA GLU A 9 -6.27 10.28 1.16
C GLU A 9 -7.79 10.11 1.07
N ASN A 10 -8.49 11.07 0.45
CA ASN A 10 -9.93 10.97 0.23
C ASN A 10 -10.29 9.76 -0.65
N GLN A 11 -9.46 9.41 -1.64
CA GLN A 11 -9.67 8.19 -2.44
C GLN A 11 -9.47 6.92 -1.61
N LEU A 12 -8.43 6.87 -0.75
CA LEU A 12 -8.21 5.75 0.15
C LEU A 12 -9.43 5.54 1.07
N ASP A 13 -9.89 6.60 1.72
CA ASP A 13 -11.05 6.55 2.62
C ASP A 13 -12.32 6.09 1.92
N LEU A 14 -12.58 6.61 0.72
CA LEU A 14 -13.74 6.22 -0.08
C LEU A 14 -13.70 4.72 -0.42
N LEU A 15 -12.53 4.21 -0.83
CA LEU A 15 -12.38 2.80 -1.21
C LEU A 15 -12.44 1.86 -0.01
N LEU A 16 -11.85 2.26 1.12
CA LEU A 16 -11.98 1.53 2.38
C LEU A 16 -13.46 1.39 2.76
N LYS A 17 -14.19 2.50 2.83
CA LYS A 17 -15.62 2.49 3.18
C LYS A 17 -16.47 1.70 2.18
N LYS A 18 -16.17 1.81 0.88
CA LYS A 18 -17.00 1.21 -0.17
C LYS A 18 -16.77 -0.29 -0.36
N TYR A 19 -15.51 -0.73 -0.34
CA TYR A 19 -15.15 -2.09 -0.76
C TYR A 19 -14.44 -2.91 0.31
N PHE A 20 -13.93 -2.28 1.37
CA PHE A 20 -13.12 -2.94 2.41
C PHE A 20 -13.63 -2.62 3.82
N GLY A 21 -14.93 -2.30 4.00
CA GLY A 21 -15.49 -1.99 5.31
C GLY A 21 -15.47 -3.19 6.29
N ASP A 22 -15.28 -4.39 5.77
CA ASP A 22 -15.17 -5.67 6.49
C ASP A 22 -13.76 -5.94 7.04
N ILE A 23 -12.72 -5.24 6.58
CA ILE A 23 -11.34 -5.57 6.98
C ILE A 23 -11.00 -4.97 8.35
N SER A 24 -10.34 -5.76 9.20
CA SER A 24 -9.77 -5.25 10.45
C SER A 24 -8.44 -4.53 10.17
N ILE A 25 -8.43 -3.21 10.41
CA ILE A 25 -7.23 -2.38 10.27
C ILE A 25 -6.39 -2.54 11.55
N THR A 26 -5.50 -3.54 11.58
CA THR A 26 -4.60 -3.78 12.71
C THR A 26 -3.34 -2.92 12.66
N THR A 27 -2.87 -2.60 11.45
CA THR A 27 -1.84 -1.59 11.19
C THR A 27 -2.42 -0.41 10.43
N PRO A 28 -2.26 0.84 10.91
CA PRO A 28 -2.68 2.02 10.19
C PRO A 28 -2.18 2.01 8.74
N ILE A 29 -3.06 2.37 7.81
CA ILE A 29 -2.77 2.46 6.38
C ILE A 29 -2.64 3.94 6.03
N GLU A 30 -1.48 4.33 5.51
CA GLU A 30 -1.25 5.65 4.94
C GLU A 30 -1.05 5.51 3.43
N ILE A 31 -1.28 6.60 2.69
CA ILE A 31 -1.10 6.65 1.24
C ILE A 31 -0.31 7.89 0.80
N GLN A 32 0.53 7.75 -0.20
CA GLN A 32 1.32 8.86 -0.74
C GLN A 32 1.61 8.70 -2.23
N PHE A 33 1.93 9.82 -2.89
CA PHE A 33 2.57 9.76 -4.20
C PHE A 33 4.07 9.43 -4.05
N GLY A 34 4.57 8.56 -4.91
CA GLY A 34 5.99 8.25 -5.07
C GLY A 34 6.56 8.90 -6.33
N ARG A 35 7.67 8.35 -6.83
CA ARG A 35 8.26 8.79 -8.12
C ARG A 35 7.38 8.38 -9.30
N GLU A 36 7.56 9.03 -10.44
CA GLU A 36 6.98 8.56 -11.69
C GLU A 36 7.57 7.17 -12.02
N ALA A 37 6.72 6.25 -12.47
CA ALA A 37 7.11 4.86 -12.70
C ALA A 37 6.35 4.28 -13.89
N LYS A 38 7.07 3.92 -14.94
CA LYS A 38 6.49 3.51 -16.22
C LYS A 38 5.65 2.23 -16.19
N TYR A 39 6.00 1.28 -15.30
CA TYR A 39 5.41 -0.07 -15.30
C TYR A 39 4.84 -0.53 -13.96
N ARG A 40 5.19 0.15 -12.86
CA ARG A 40 4.72 -0.19 -11.51
C ARG A 40 3.98 1.01 -10.92
N PHE A 41 2.66 0.98 -11.02
CA PHE A 41 1.82 2.12 -10.67
C PHE A 41 1.49 2.22 -9.18
N GLY A 42 1.63 1.11 -8.43
CA GLY A 42 1.36 1.02 -7.00
C GLY A 42 2.35 0.10 -6.29
N SER A 43 2.47 0.27 -4.98
CA SER A 43 3.10 -0.69 -4.08
C SER A 43 2.66 -0.43 -2.64
N ILE A 44 2.63 -1.47 -1.81
CA ILE A 44 2.42 -1.36 -0.37
C ILE A 44 3.59 -1.94 0.42
N LYS A 45 4.00 -1.27 1.50
CA LYS A 45 5.08 -1.73 2.39
C LYS A 45 4.73 -1.54 3.85
N LEU A 46 5.12 -2.51 4.69
CA LEU A 46 5.10 -2.38 6.14
C LEU A 46 6.35 -1.64 6.63
N TYR A 47 6.15 -0.48 7.23
CA TYR A 47 7.21 0.28 7.89
C TYR A 47 7.24 -0.08 9.38
N ARG A 48 8.36 -0.68 9.78
CA ARG A 48 8.70 -0.98 11.17
C ARG A 48 9.68 0.06 11.67
N ASN A 49 9.47 0.57 12.88
CA ASN A 49 10.39 1.54 13.47
C ASN A 49 11.73 0.84 13.80
N LYS A 50 12.72 0.97 12.92
CA LYS A 50 14.03 0.31 13.03
C LYS A 50 14.90 0.81 14.19
N LYS A 51 14.53 1.90 14.87
CA LYS A 51 15.36 2.53 15.93
C LYS A 51 15.56 1.67 17.20
N GLN A 52 14.97 0.49 17.30
CA GLN A 52 15.13 -0.40 18.48
C GLN A 52 15.86 -1.73 18.23
N GLU A 53 16.11 -2.13 16.99
CA GLU A 53 16.76 -3.44 16.74
C GLU A 53 18.29 -3.35 16.80
N THR A 54 18.87 -2.17 16.54
CA THR A 54 20.32 -1.94 16.56
C THR A 54 20.89 -1.50 17.91
N ARG A 55 20.08 -1.02 18.87
CA ARG A 55 20.55 -0.65 20.23
C ARG A 55 20.56 -1.82 21.21
N ASN A 56 19.69 -2.81 21.06
CA ASN A 56 19.64 -3.97 21.97
C ASN A 56 20.70 -5.04 21.70
N ARG A 57 21.51 -4.91 20.63
CA ARG A 57 22.62 -5.83 20.33
C ARG A 57 23.97 -5.42 20.94
N LYS A 58 24.08 -4.22 21.55
CA LYS A 58 25.38 -3.66 21.96
C LYS A 58 25.49 -3.10 23.39
N GLN A 59 24.61 -3.47 24.33
CA GLN A 59 24.86 -3.19 25.76
C GLN A 59 24.47 -4.38 26.65
N LYS A 60 25.32 -5.41 26.63
CA LYS A 60 25.54 -6.25 27.81
C LYS A 60 26.30 -5.41 28.84
N PHE A 61 25.61 -4.56 29.60
CA PHE A 61 26.22 -4.04 30.84
C PHE A 61 26.23 -5.18 31.86
N ARG A 62 27.42 -5.70 32.14
CA ARG A 62 27.68 -6.56 33.29
C ARG A 62 27.75 -5.64 34.50
N VAL A 63 26.70 -5.57 35.30
CA VAL A 63 26.83 -5.21 36.71
C VAL A 63 26.48 -6.46 37.48
N SER A 64 27.45 -6.94 38.25
CA SER A 64 27.32 -8.09 39.12
C SER A 64 26.10 -7.92 40.03
N GLY A 65 25.18 -8.90 40.02
CA GLY A 65 24.29 -9.14 41.16
C GLY A 65 22.78 -8.86 41.00
N LEU A 66 22.31 -7.87 40.26
CA LEU A 66 20.85 -7.57 40.27
C LEU A 66 20.36 -6.93 38.96
N LYS A 67 19.58 -7.69 38.18
CA LYS A 67 19.02 -7.24 36.90
C LYS A 67 17.65 -6.59 37.10
N PHE A 68 17.60 -5.37 37.62
CA PHE A 68 16.36 -4.58 37.54
C PHE A 68 16.17 -4.04 36.12
N LYS A 69 15.23 -4.64 35.38
CA LYS A 69 14.75 -4.11 34.09
C LYS A 69 13.83 -2.92 34.35
N VAL A 70 14.39 -1.72 34.51
CA VAL A 70 13.59 -0.50 34.33
C VAL A 70 13.48 -0.27 32.83
N SER A 71 12.61 -1.03 32.15
CA SER A 71 12.27 -0.72 30.76
C SER A 71 11.41 0.53 30.76
N SER A 72 12.08 1.66 30.57
CA SER A 72 11.46 2.95 30.35
C SER A 72 10.30 2.85 29.36
N LEU A 73 9.22 3.54 29.71
CA LEU A 73 7.98 3.72 28.96
C LEU A 73 8.20 4.50 27.65
N VAL A 74 9.16 4.08 26.82
CA VAL A 74 9.36 4.64 25.49
C VAL A 74 8.16 4.19 24.65
N ARG A 75 7.18 5.08 24.50
CA ARG A 75 6.06 4.91 23.56
C ARG A 75 6.63 4.51 22.19
N LYS A 76 6.55 3.22 21.87
CA LYS A 76 6.91 2.69 20.55
C LYS A 76 5.93 3.27 19.55
N GLN A 77 6.42 4.04 18.58
CA GLN A 77 5.59 4.43 17.43
C GLN A 77 5.05 3.15 16.76
N PRO A 78 3.74 3.05 16.48
CA PRO A 78 3.13 1.86 15.92
C PRO A 78 3.68 1.58 14.51
N GLN A 79 3.66 0.30 14.12
CA GLN A 79 3.98 -0.07 12.74
C GLN A 79 2.88 0.46 11.81
N LYS A 80 3.25 0.86 10.60
CA LYS A 80 2.28 1.36 9.61
C LYS A 80 2.51 0.77 8.24
N SER A 81 1.44 0.57 7.49
CA SER A 81 1.48 0.15 6.10
C SER A 81 1.36 1.40 5.22
N ILE A 82 2.28 1.60 4.28
CA ILE A 82 2.25 2.75 3.38
C ILE A 82 2.00 2.25 1.96
N ILE A 83 0.89 2.70 1.37
CA ILE A 83 0.59 2.58 -0.05
C ILE A 83 1.28 3.74 -0.78
N THR A 84 2.05 3.41 -1.81
CA THR A 84 2.72 4.41 -2.66
C THR A 84 2.19 4.26 -4.08
N ILE A 85 1.56 5.33 -4.58
CA ILE A 85 1.04 5.43 -5.95
C ILE A 85 2.03 6.25 -6.79
N THR A 86 2.26 5.88 -8.05
CA THR A 86 3.13 6.67 -8.93
C THR A 86 2.65 8.12 -9.07
N SER A 87 3.56 9.10 -9.06
CA SER A 87 3.17 10.51 -9.26
C SER A 87 2.59 10.80 -10.64
N MET A 88 2.76 9.93 -11.64
CA MET A 88 2.10 10.12 -12.94
C MET A 88 0.57 10.17 -12.80
N PHE A 89 0.01 9.51 -11.77
CA PHE A 89 -1.43 9.48 -11.55
C PHE A 89 -1.99 10.79 -10.98
N ALA A 90 -1.12 11.74 -10.60
CA ALA A 90 -1.53 13.10 -10.28
C ALA A 90 -1.98 13.88 -11.54
N LYS A 91 -1.54 13.46 -12.74
CA LYS A 91 -1.95 14.03 -14.02
C LYS A 91 -3.42 13.70 -14.30
N GLN A 92 -4.18 14.68 -14.79
CA GLN A 92 -5.65 14.55 -14.93
C GLN A 92 -6.07 13.67 -16.13
N ASP A 93 -5.16 13.42 -17.08
CA ASP A 93 -5.35 12.54 -18.23
C ASP A 93 -5.50 11.05 -17.82
N VAL A 94 -4.92 10.65 -16.70
CA VAL A 94 -5.14 9.32 -16.11
C VAL A 94 -6.57 9.26 -15.54
N PRO A 95 -7.45 8.33 -15.97
CA PRO A 95 -8.81 8.25 -15.43
C PRO A 95 -8.85 7.95 -13.92
N VAL A 96 -9.78 8.57 -13.18
CA VAL A 96 -9.92 8.36 -11.72
C VAL A 96 -10.09 6.88 -11.36
N LYS A 97 -10.87 6.13 -12.15
CA LYS A 97 -11.07 4.68 -11.92
C LYS A 97 -9.78 3.86 -12.03
N VAL A 98 -8.79 4.33 -12.79
CA VAL A 98 -7.46 3.68 -12.88
C VAL A 98 -6.70 3.87 -11.58
N VAL A 99 -6.70 5.09 -11.04
CA VAL A 99 -6.09 5.38 -9.74
C VAL A 99 -6.79 4.58 -8.64
N ALA A 100 -8.12 4.57 -8.65
CA ALA A 100 -8.92 3.82 -7.69
C ALA A 100 -8.66 2.31 -7.75
N TYR A 101 -8.57 1.73 -8.96
CA TYR A 101 -8.17 0.33 -9.12
C TYR A 101 -6.80 0.06 -8.50
N THR A 102 -5.80 0.93 -8.74
CA THR A 102 -4.45 0.72 -8.20
C THR A 102 -4.44 0.81 -6.68
N ILE A 103 -5.17 1.73 -6.06
CA ILE A 103 -5.31 1.78 -4.60
C ILE A 103 -6.00 0.51 -4.08
N ALA A 104 -7.12 0.10 -4.70
CA ALA A 104 -7.85 -1.09 -4.31
C ALA A 104 -7.02 -2.38 -4.46
N HIS A 105 -6.14 -2.43 -5.47
CA HIS A 105 -5.18 -3.52 -5.67
C HIS A 105 -4.22 -3.64 -4.47
N GLU A 106 -3.66 -2.52 -4.01
CA GLU A 106 -2.79 -2.49 -2.84
C GLU A 106 -3.55 -2.81 -1.55
N LEU A 107 -4.83 -2.43 -1.45
CA LEU A 107 -5.70 -2.82 -0.33
C LEU A 107 -6.00 -4.33 -0.32
N CYS A 108 -6.16 -4.98 -1.48
CA CYS A 108 -6.25 -6.44 -1.53
C CYS A 108 -4.98 -7.10 -1.00
N HIS A 109 -3.79 -6.57 -1.30
CA HIS A 109 -2.56 -7.06 -0.68
C HIS A 109 -2.61 -6.95 0.85
N TYR A 110 -3.03 -5.79 1.37
CA TYR A 110 -3.18 -5.60 2.80
C TYR A 110 -4.16 -6.61 3.43
N ALA A 111 -5.35 -6.75 2.84
CA ALA A 111 -6.41 -7.65 3.30
C ALA A 111 -5.96 -9.11 3.30
N HIS A 112 -5.16 -9.50 2.32
CA HIS A 112 -4.55 -10.83 2.22
C HIS A 112 -3.38 -11.06 3.21
N GLY A 113 -3.05 -10.08 4.05
CA GLY A 113 -1.98 -10.14 5.03
C GLY A 113 -0.58 -9.84 4.47
N PHE A 114 -0.47 -9.30 3.26
CA PHE A 114 0.80 -8.77 2.75
C PHE A 114 1.04 -7.36 3.25
N SER A 115 2.29 -7.03 3.58
CA SER A 115 2.69 -5.70 4.04
C SER A 115 1.85 -5.14 5.21
N SER A 116 1.32 -6.04 6.05
CA SER A 116 0.58 -5.75 7.29
C SER A 116 1.04 -6.71 8.38
N THR A 117 0.51 -6.55 9.60
CA THR A 117 0.67 -7.54 10.68
C THR A 117 -0.42 -8.61 10.68
N ASN A 118 -1.33 -8.58 9.72
CA ASN A 118 -2.40 -9.57 9.60
C ASN A 118 -1.85 -10.94 9.22
N ARG A 119 -2.60 -12.00 9.57
CA ARG A 119 -2.29 -13.36 9.11
C ARG A 119 -2.33 -13.40 7.59
N ARG A 120 -1.28 -13.94 6.98
CA ARG A 120 -1.19 -14.11 5.53
C ARG A 120 -2.16 -15.21 5.06
N LEU A 121 -3.08 -14.83 4.17
CA LEU A 121 -4.10 -15.74 3.63
C LEU A 121 -3.59 -16.54 2.42
N PHE A 122 -2.60 -16.01 1.69
CA PHE A 122 -2.07 -16.64 0.47
C PHE A 122 -0.55 -16.74 0.47
N LYS A 123 -0.01 -17.82 -0.09
CA LYS A 123 1.44 -17.99 -0.26
C LYS A 123 2.05 -16.96 -1.20
N PHE A 124 1.37 -16.51 -2.24
CA PHE A 124 1.90 -15.53 -3.20
C PHE A 124 0.89 -14.42 -3.48
N PRO A 125 1.31 -13.16 -3.69
CA PRO A 125 0.43 -12.00 -3.71
C PRO A 125 -0.47 -11.87 -4.96
N HIS A 126 -0.12 -12.49 -6.08
CA HIS A 126 -0.87 -12.37 -7.34
C HIS A 126 -1.19 -13.69 -8.03
N HIS A 127 -0.79 -14.82 -7.43
CA HIS A 127 -0.91 -16.11 -8.09
C HIS A 127 -2.39 -16.46 -8.34
N GLY A 128 -2.72 -16.97 -9.53
CA GLY A 128 -4.10 -17.30 -9.90
C GLY A 128 -5.05 -16.11 -10.03
N GLY A 129 -4.54 -14.88 -10.12
CA GLY A 129 -5.41 -13.70 -10.27
C GLY A 129 -6.20 -13.33 -9.02
N ILE A 130 -5.75 -13.78 -7.83
CA ILE A 130 -6.44 -13.61 -6.55
C ILE A 130 -6.85 -12.17 -6.26
N VAL A 131 -6.07 -11.17 -6.68
CA VAL A 131 -6.41 -9.75 -6.45
C VAL A 131 -7.64 -9.36 -7.27
N ASN A 132 -7.70 -9.75 -8.54
CA ASN A 132 -8.90 -9.48 -9.34
C ASN A 132 -10.09 -10.25 -8.80
N ALA A 133 -9.91 -11.53 -8.45
CA ALA A 133 -10.99 -12.32 -7.86
C ALA A 133 -11.54 -11.66 -6.56
N GLU A 134 -10.66 -11.14 -5.70
CA GLU A 134 -11.03 -10.42 -4.48
C GLU A 134 -11.80 -9.12 -4.81
N LEU A 135 -11.30 -8.31 -5.75
CA LEU A 135 -11.99 -7.11 -6.19
C LEU A 135 -13.37 -7.41 -6.80
N GLN A 136 -13.50 -8.50 -7.57
CA GLN A 136 -14.79 -8.93 -8.12
C GLN A 136 -15.76 -9.33 -7.02
N LYS A 137 -15.32 -10.12 -6.03
CA LYS A 137 -16.11 -10.50 -4.86
C LYS A 137 -16.60 -9.28 -4.07
N ARG A 138 -15.78 -8.23 -3.99
CA ARG A 138 -16.09 -6.94 -3.35
C ARG A 138 -16.95 -6.02 -4.22
N GLY A 139 -17.37 -6.45 -5.41
CA GLY A 139 -18.21 -5.65 -6.31
C GLY A 139 -17.49 -4.59 -7.13
N ALA A 140 -16.15 -4.57 -7.14
CA ALA A 140 -15.33 -3.56 -7.82
C ALA A 140 -15.01 -3.91 -9.30
N ASN A 141 -15.92 -4.61 -9.98
CA ASN A 141 -15.75 -5.06 -11.38
C ASN A 141 -15.51 -3.89 -12.35
N ASP A 142 -16.14 -2.75 -12.08
CA ASP A 142 -16.04 -1.55 -12.90
C ASP A 142 -14.61 -0.96 -12.88
N LEU A 143 -13.92 -1.04 -11.73
CA LEU A 143 -12.52 -0.63 -11.59
C LEU A 143 -11.60 -1.53 -12.42
N ILE A 144 -11.81 -2.85 -12.37
CA ILE A 144 -11.02 -3.83 -13.13
C ILE A 144 -11.15 -3.54 -14.64
N THR A 145 -12.37 -3.35 -15.12
CA THR A 145 -12.64 -3.07 -16.54
C THR A 145 -12.00 -1.75 -16.98
N ALA A 146 -12.15 -0.68 -16.19
CA ALA A 146 -11.55 0.61 -16.48
C ALA A 146 -10.01 0.52 -16.55
N TYR A 147 -9.39 -0.18 -15.59
CA TYR A 147 -7.94 -0.37 -15.56
C TYR A 147 -7.43 -1.18 -16.75
N LYS A 148 -8.07 -2.32 -17.08
CA LYS A 148 -7.68 -3.14 -18.24
C LYS A 148 -7.79 -2.36 -19.55
N LYS A 149 -8.86 -1.58 -19.74
CA LYS A 149 -9.07 -0.74 -20.91
C LYS A 149 -7.95 0.31 -21.03
N TRP A 150 -7.69 1.05 -19.95
CA TRP A 150 -6.64 2.07 -19.93
C TRP A 150 -5.24 1.46 -20.11
N LEU A 151 -4.95 0.31 -19.51
CA LEU A 151 -3.64 -0.32 -19.62
C LEU A 151 -3.33 -0.73 -21.05
N LYS A 152 -4.33 -1.17 -21.82
CA LYS A 152 -4.18 -1.47 -23.25
C LYS A 152 -3.75 -0.23 -24.04
N THR A 153 -4.40 0.91 -23.83
CA THR A 153 -4.06 2.16 -24.51
C THR A 153 -2.72 2.73 -24.05
N TYR A 154 -2.45 2.71 -22.73
CA TYR A 154 -1.19 3.17 -22.16
C TYR A 154 0.01 2.36 -22.67
N ARG A 155 -0.13 1.04 -22.83
CA ARG A 155 0.95 0.21 -23.42
C ARG A 155 1.28 0.63 -24.85
N GLN A 156 0.27 0.99 -25.64
CA GLN A 156 0.49 1.46 -27.02
C GLN A 156 1.21 2.80 -27.05
N THR A 157 0.90 3.73 -26.14
CA THR A 157 1.61 5.02 -26.08
C THR A 157 3.05 4.86 -25.62
N VAL A 158 3.30 3.96 -24.66
CA VAL A 158 4.64 3.58 -24.23
C VAL A 158 5.47 3.00 -25.38
N LEU A 159 4.91 2.05 -26.15
CA LEU A 159 5.60 1.41 -27.28
C LEU A 159 5.91 2.41 -28.41
N LYS A 160 5.06 3.41 -28.63
CA LYS A 160 5.28 4.49 -29.59
C LYS A 160 6.26 5.57 -29.11
N GLY A 161 6.88 5.39 -27.94
CA GLY A 161 7.82 6.37 -27.37
C GLY A 161 7.16 7.67 -26.88
N LYS A 162 5.82 7.74 -26.81
CA LYS A 162 5.09 8.96 -26.43
C LYS A 162 5.09 9.25 -24.93
N ILE A 163 5.67 8.37 -24.13
CA ILE A 163 5.78 8.52 -22.68
C ILE A 163 7.25 8.30 -22.28
N SER A 164 7.91 9.39 -21.91
CA SER A 164 9.17 9.43 -21.17
C SER A 164 8.87 9.66 -19.69
N VAL A 165 9.49 8.84 -18.83
CA VAL A 165 9.39 8.88 -17.36
C VAL A 165 10.80 8.99 -16.81
#